data_AF-A0A3S1LQ26-F1
#
_entry.id   AF-A0A3S1LQ26-F1
#
_cell.length_a   1.000
_cell.length_b   1.000
_cell.length_c   1.000
_cell.angle_alpha   90.00
_cell.angle_beta   90.00
_cell.angle_gamma   90.00
#
_symmetry.space_group_name_H-M   'P 1'
#
loop_
_entity.id
_entity.type
_entity.pdbx_description
1 polymer ?
#
loop_
_entity_poly.entity_id
_entity_poly.type
_entity_poly.pdbx_seq_one_letter_code
_entity_poly.pdbx_strand_id
1 'polypeptide(L)'
;MRQVRFRTPNGSKRPWASNLRSMMWQRRNAAARCSWSSVMTVIALIRRVAKAGHVDQFLAAYEKERPRGQPGFITEYLTRVEGADLPGLRELGLLHPSADGVAFLNVAFWETEEAFIAAFNPQPGFFDPTTECEPRKRAILQIETMAGALPPKANG
;
A
#
# COMPACT_ATOMS: atom_id res chain seq x y z
N MET A 1 17.27 -34.62 74.10
CA MET A 1 16.08 -33.74 74.17
C MET A 1 16.46 -32.37 73.60
N ARG A 2 15.75 -31.92 72.56
CA ARG A 2 16.00 -30.66 71.85
C ARG A 2 15.30 -29.52 72.60
N GLN A 3 16.04 -28.52 73.08
CA GLN A 3 15.46 -27.23 73.47
C GLN A 3 15.66 -26.24 72.33
N VAL A 4 14.55 -25.84 71.72
CA VAL A 4 14.46 -24.82 70.68
C VAL A 4 14.50 -23.45 71.36
N ARG A 5 15.54 -22.65 71.10
CA ARG A 5 15.57 -21.22 71.43
C ARG A 5 15.00 -20.44 70.24
N PHE A 6 13.91 -19.72 70.47
CA PHE A 6 13.40 -18.71 69.54
C PHE A 6 14.36 -17.52 69.52
N ARG A 7 14.97 -17.23 68.37
CA ARG A 7 15.58 -15.94 68.06
C ARG A 7 14.59 -15.12 67.26
N THR A 8 14.16 -13.99 67.81
CA THR A 8 13.67 -12.86 67.02
C THR A 8 14.86 -12.14 66.40
N PRO A 9 14.76 -11.70 65.13
CA PRO A 9 15.51 -10.53 64.69
C PRO A 9 14.56 -9.43 64.22
N ASN A 10 14.76 -8.27 64.85
CA ASN A 10 14.77 -6.94 64.26
C ASN A 10 13.65 -6.56 63.30
N GLY A 11 12.88 -5.58 63.74
CA GLY A 11 12.17 -4.69 62.85
C GLY A 11 13.10 -3.99 61.87
N SER A 12 12.67 -3.89 60.63
CA SER A 12 12.99 -2.75 59.79
C SER A 12 11.81 -2.50 58.86
N LYS A 13 11.43 -1.24 58.82
CA LYS A 13 10.30 -0.67 58.11
C LYS A 13 10.49 -0.92 56.62
N ARG A 14 9.51 -1.57 55.96
CA ARG A 14 9.43 -1.60 54.50
C ARG A 14 9.06 -0.20 54.00
N PRO A 15 9.85 0.46 53.13
CA PRO A 15 9.37 1.67 52.49
C PRO A 15 8.50 1.28 51.28
N TRP A 16 7.24 1.74 51.28
CA TRP A 16 6.33 1.76 50.13
C TRP A 16 6.79 2.71 49.00
N ALA A 17 8.08 2.71 48.66
CA ALA A 17 8.68 3.67 47.73
C ALA A 17 9.52 3.02 46.61
N SER A 18 9.50 1.69 46.49
CA SER A 18 10.21 0.97 45.42
C SER A 18 9.34 0.65 44.19
N ASN A 19 8.01 0.76 44.28
CA ASN A 19 7.13 0.43 43.14
C ASN A 19 6.90 1.57 42.14
N LEU A 20 7.08 2.85 42.53
CA LEU A 20 6.82 3.98 41.63
C LEU A 20 7.96 4.25 40.65
N ARG A 21 9.22 3.98 41.03
CA ARG A 21 10.37 4.17 40.13
C ARG A 21 10.46 3.07 39.05
N SER A 22 10.06 1.83 39.38
CA SER A 22 10.00 0.73 38.41
C SER A 22 8.89 0.93 37.37
N MET A 23 7.71 1.43 37.78
CA MET A 23 6.62 1.76 36.84
C MET A 23 6.95 2.98 35.95
N MET A 24 7.70 3.97 36.45
CA MET A 24 8.09 5.13 35.64
C MET A 24 9.18 4.81 34.60
N TRP A 25 10.05 3.83 34.85
CA TRP A 25 11.04 3.39 33.86
C TRP A 25 10.40 2.51 32.77
N GLN A 26 9.41 1.68 33.12
CA GLN A 26 8.63 0.91 32.15
C GLN A 26 7.74 1.79 31.24
N ARG A 27 7.23 2.93 31.73
CA ARG A 27 6.44 3.86 30.90
C ARG A 27 7.26 4.71 29.94
N ARG A 28 8.52 5.06 30.27
CA ARG A 28 9.43 5.78 29.35
C ARG A 28 9.92 4.91 28.19
N ASN A 29 10.03 3.60 28.38
CA ASN A 29 10.48 2.65 27.35
C ASN A 29 9.37 2.08 26.45
N ALA A 30 8.11 2.47 26.69
CA ALA A 30 6.98 2.18 25.79
C ALA A 30 6.80 3.28 24.73
N ALA A 31 7.11 4.54 25.07
CA ALA A 31 7.03 5.67 24.14
C ALA A 31 8.16 5.69 23.09
N ALA A 32 9.30 5.04 23.37
CA ALA A 32 10.46 5.00 22.48
C ALA A 32 10.48 3.80 21.49
N ARG A 33 9.41 2.99 21.45
CA ARG A 33 9.31 1.81 20.57
C ARG A 33 8.10 1.78 19.65
N CYS A 34 7.35 2.87 19.59
CA CYS A 34 6.65 3.15 18.34
C CYS A 34 7.68 3.73 17.39
N SER A 35 8.52 2.88 16.81
CA SER A 35 9.02 3.15 15.46
C SER A 35 7.77 3.15 14.61
N TRP A 36 7.19 4.33 14.37
CA TRP A 36 6.24 4.50 13.29
C TRP A 36 7.08 4.31 12.04
N SER A 37 7.28 3.06 11.65
CA SER A 37 7.76 2.76 10.30
C SER A 37 6.65 3.28 9.41
N SER A 38 6.85 4.50 8.89
CA SER A 38 5.94 5.10 7.92
C SER A 38 5.82 4.08 6.80
N VAL A 39 4.65 3.44 6.68
CA VAL A 39 4.41 2.52 5.58
C VAL A 39 4.18 3.41 4.38
N MET A 40 5.25 3.65 3.63
CA MET A 40 5.16 4.25 2.31
C MET A 40 4.28 3.32 1.49
N THR A 41 3.26 3.84 0.83
CA THR A 41 2.42 3.09 -0.10
C THR A 41 2.44 3.81 -1.42
N VAL A 42 2.43 3.05 -2.50
CA VAL A 42 2.45 3.61 -3.84
C VAL A 42 1.10 3.40 -4.51
N ILE A 43 0.56 4.48 -5.07
CA ILE A 43 -0.53 4.41 -6.04
C ILE A 43 0.04 4.65 -7.43
N ALA A 44 -0.06 3.64 -8.29
CA ALA A 44 0.21 3.75 -9.71
C ALA A 44 -1.10 4.03 -10.46
N LEU A 45 -1.16 5.17 -11.13
CA LEU A 45 -2.25 5.54 -12.03
C LEU A 45 -1.79 5.27 -13.46
N ILE A 46 -2.48 4.38 -14.17
CA ILE A 46 -2.09 3.93 -15.50
C ILE A 46 -3.26 4.14 -16.45
N ARG A 47 -3.09 5.04 -17.41
CA ARG A 47 -4.03 5.20 -18.51
C ARG A 47 -3.75 4.16 -19.58
N ARG A 48 -4.81 3.48 -19.98
CA ARG A 48 -4.85 2.54 -21.11
C ARG A 48 -5.96 2.95 -22.06
N VAL A 49 -5.79 2.71 -23.35
CA VAL A 49 -6.82 3.05 -24.35
C VAL A 49 -7.03 1.88 -25.29
N ALA A 50 -8.19 1.25 -25.15
CA ALA A 50 -8.60 0.13 -25.97
C ALA A 50 -9.21 0.64 -27.29
N LYS A 51 -9.06 -0.12 -28.38
CA LYS A 51 -9.84 0.12 -29.60
C LYS A 51 -11.31 -0.12 -29.31
N ALA A 52 -12.19 0.77 -29.79
CA ALA A 52 -13.63 0.69 -29.51
C ALA A 52 -14.24 -0.68 -29.86
N GLY A 53 -13.81 -1.30 -30.97
CA GLY A 53 -14.29 -2.64 -31.39
C GLY A 53 -13.61 -3.83 -30.69
N HIS A 54 -12.62 -3.60 -29.81
CA HIS A 54 -11.83 -4.66 -29.17
C HIS A 54 -11.85 -4.56 -27.64
N VAL A 55 -12.80 -3.81 -27.06
CA VAL A 55 -12.89 -3.59 -25.61
C VAL A 55 -12.98 -4.92 -24.83
N ASP A 56 -13.79 -5.88 -25.27
CA ASP A 56 -13.91 -7.16 -24.57
C ASP A 56 -12.62 -7.97 -24.57
N GLN A 57 -11.89 -7.93 -25.70
CA GLN A 57 -10.59 -8.59 -25.85
C GLN A 57 -9.54 -7.91 -24.96
N PHE A 58 -9.55 -6.58 -24.91
CA PHE A 58 -8.73 -5.80 -24.00
C PHE A 58 -9.01 -6.16 -22.53
N LEU A 59 -10.27 -6.24 -22.11
CA LEU A 59 -10.62 -6.61 -20.73
C LEU A 59 -10.18 -8.03 -20.38
N ALA A 60 -10.33 -8.98 -21.32
CA ALA A 60 -9.85 -10.35 -21.15
C ALA A 60 -8.32 -10.45 -21.08
N ALA A 61 -7.60 -9.63 -21.86
CA ALA A 61 -6.15 -9.53 -21.79
C ALA A 61 -5.70 -8.90 -20.47
N TYR A 62 -6.33 -7.78 -20.06
CA TYR A 62 -6.08 -7.11 -18.79
C TYR A 62 -6.19 -8.06 -17.61
N GLU A 63 -7.25 -8.87 -17.55
CA GLU A 63 -7.46 -9.81 -16.44
C GLU A 63 -6.33 -10.86 -16.32
N LYS A 64 -5.69 -11.22 -17.44
CA LYS A 64 -4.51 -12.12 -17.46
C LYS A 64 -3.21 -11.43 -17.08
N GLU A 65 -3.11 -10.12 -17.33
CA GLU A 65 -1.94 -9.30 -17.00
C GLU A 65 -1.89 -8.87 -15.53
N ARG A 66 -2.98 -9.07 -14.77
CA ARG A 66 -3.08 -8.61 -13.39
C ARG A 66 -1.93 -9.18 -12.54
N PRO A 67 -1.25 -8.35 -11.74
CA PRO A 67 -0.10 -8.77 -10.93
C PRO A 67 -0.53 -9.52 -9.66
N ARG A 68 -1.60 -10.33 -9.73
CA ARG A 68 -2.06 -11.13 -8.59
C ARG A 68 -0.96 -12.07 -8.13
N GLY A 69 -0.69 -12.09 -6.83
CA GLY A 69 0.38 -12.89 -6.24
C GLY A 69 1.79 -12.30 -6.40
N GLN A 70 1.96 -11.15 -7.06
CA GLN A 70 3.26 -10.48 -7.11
C GLN A 70 3.64 -9.91 -5.74
N PRO A 71 4.92 -10.03 -5.31
CA PRO A 71 5.39 -9.43 -4.06
C PRO A 71 5.09 -7.93 -4.00
N GLY A 72 4.54 -7.47 -2.88
CA GLY A 72 4.21 -6.06 -2.66
C GLY A 72 2.97 -5.55 -3.39
N PHE A 73 2.27 -6.37 -4.19
CA PHE A 73 0.98 -6.00 -4.75
C PHE A 73 -0.12 -6.00 -3.68
N ILE A 74 -0.93 -4.94 -3.63
CA ILE A 74 -2.05 -4.83 -2.70
C ILE A 74 -3.36 -5.12 -3.42
N THR A 75 -3.73 -4.27 -4.37
CA THR A 75 -4.97 -4.39 -5.15
C THR A 75 -4.92 -3.47 -6.37
N GLU A 76 -5.89 -3.62 -7.27
CA GLU A 76 -6.10 -2.69 -8.37
C GLU A 76 -7.56 -2.58 -8.79
N TYR A 77 -7.87 -1.46 -9.42
CA TYR A 77 -9.16 -1.20 -10.04
C TYR A 77 -8.95 -0.73 -11.47
N LEU A 78 -9.79 -1.18 -12.39
CA LEU A 78 -9.86 -0.68 -13.76
C LEU A 78 -11.20 0.02 -13.94
N THR A 79 -11.16 1.29 -14.31
CA THR A 79 -12.37 2.10 -14.51
C THR A 79 -12.39 2.63 -15.92
N ARG A 80 -13.48 2.40 -16.65
CA ARG A 80 -13.73 3.06 -17.93
C ARG A 80 -13.99 4.54 -17.68
N VAL A 81 -13.34 5.41 -18.43
CA VAL A 81 -13.44 6.86 -18.26
C VAL A 81 -14.28 7.45 -19.37
N GLU A 82 -15.37 8.13 -19.00
CA GLU A 82 -16.25 8.84 -19.93
C GLU A 82 -16.45 10.27 -19.43
N GLY A 83 -16.11 11.27 -20.24
CA GLY A 83 -16.42 12.68 -19.99
C GLY A 83 -15.86 13.29 -18.69
N ALA A 84 -14.88 12.65 -18.03
CA ALA A 84 -14.41 13.09 -16.72
C ALA A 84 -13.30 14.15 -16.84
N ASP A 85 -13.62 15.42 -16.56
CA ASP A 85 -12.58 16.42 -16.27
C ASP A 85 -11.99 16.15 -14.89
N LEU A 86 -10.78 15.62 -14.88
CA LEU A 86 -9.99 15.35 -13.68
C LEU A 86 -8.80 16.31 -13.72
N PRO A 87 -8.92 17.52 -13.13
CA PRO A 87 -7.94 18.60 -13.31
C PRO A 87 -6.53 18.21 -12.87
N GLY A 88 -6.42 17.40 -11.81
CA GLY A 88 -5.15 16.89 -11.30
C GLY A 88 -4.56 15.71 -12.09
N LEU A 89 -5.29 15.17 -13.07
CA LEU A 89 -4.86 14.03 -13.90
C LEU A 89 -4.79 14.38 -15.39
N ARG A 90 -4.78 15.68 -15.72
CA ARG A 90 -4.71 16.18 -17.10
C ARG A 90 -3.47 15.67 -17.85
N GLU A 91 -2.35 15.55 -17.16
CA GLU A 91 -1.09 15.03 -17.73
C GLU A 91 -1.20 13.57 -18.18
N LEU A 92 -2.10 12.78 -17.59
CA LEU A 92 -2.39 11.44 -18.07
C LEU A 92 -3.13 11.47 -19.42
N GLY A 93 -3.76 12.58 -19.82
CA GLY A 93 -4.46 12.69 -21.10
C GLY A 93 -5.74 11.86 -21.19
N LEU A 94 -6.41 11.62 -20.05
CA LEU A 94 -7.63 10.79 -19.97
C LEU A 94 -8.79 11.32 -20.83
N LEU A 95 -8.85 12.63 -21.04
CA LEU A 95 -9.90 13.31 -21.81
C LEU A 95 -9.70 13.30 -23.33
N HIS A 96 -8.53 12.91 -23.81
CA HIS A 96 -8.20 12.94 -25.23
C HIS A 96 -7.70 11.57 -25.70
N PRO A 97 -8.51 10.49 -25.60
CA PRO A 97 -8.19 9.28 -26.34
C PRO A 97 -8.14 9.57 -27.84
N SER A 98 -7.39 8.75 -28.58
CA SER A 98 -7.52 8.72 -30.04
C SER A 98 -9.00 8.64 -30.44
N ALA A 99 -9.40 9.23 -31.56
CA ALA A 99 -10.81 9.31 -31.98
C ALA A 99 -11.57 7.97 -31.94
N ASP A 100 -10.88 6.84 -32.12
CA ASP A 100 -11.44 5.49 -32.12
C ASP A 100 -11.21 4.69 -30.82
N GLY A 101 -10.75 5.36 -29.75
CA GLY A 101 -10.28 4.76 -28.51
C GLY A 101 -11.22 4.93 -27.32
N VAL A 102 -11.32 3.90 -26.48
CA VAL A 102 -12.02 3.92 -25.19
C VAL A 102 -10.98 3.98 -24.07
N ALA A 103 -11.01 5.05 -23.28
CA ALA A 103 -10.06 5.26 -22.20
C ALA A 103 -10.43 4.47 -20.94
N PHE A 104 -9.41 3.89 -20.31
CA PHE A 104 -9.49 3.24 -19.02
C PHE A 104 -8.40 3.81 -18.10
N LEU A 105 -8.75 4.00 -16.83
CA LEU A 105 -7.82 4.31 -15.76
C LEU A 105 -7.68 3.08 -14.87
N ASN A 106 -6.46 2.53 -14.83
CA ASN A 106 -6.07 1.49 -13.91
C ASN A 106 -5.37 2.13 -12.70
N VAL A 107 -5.96 1.95 -11.52
CA VAL A 107 -5.43 2.41 -10.24
C VAL A 107 -4.90 1.20 -9.49
N ALA A 108 -3.59 1.06 -9.37
CA ALA A 108 -2.94 -0.06 -8.70
C ALA A 108 -2.22 0.40 -7.42
N PHE A 109 -2.38 -0.37 -6.35
CA PHE A 109 -1.83 -0.10 -5.03
C PHE A 109 -0.71 -1.09 -4.73
N TRP A 110 0.41 -0.56 -4.26
CA TRP A 110 1.64 -1.32 -3.98
C TRP A 110 2.25 -0.91 -2.65
N GLU A 111 2.93 -1.85 -2.01
CA GLU A 111 3.68 -1.60 -0.77
C GLU A 111 4.88 -0.68 -1.01
N THR A 112 5.58 -0.80 -2.15
CA THR A 112 6.70 0.09 -2.48
C THR A 112 6.77 0.37 -3.98
N GLU A 113 7.51 1.40 -4.35
CA GLU A 113 7.74 1.73 -5.76
C GLU A 113 8.59 0.66 -6.45
N GLU A 114 9.56 0.09 -5.74
CA GLU A 114 10.43 -0.97 -6.24
C GLU A 114 9.62 -2.24 -6.54
N ALA A 115 8.66 -2.60 -5.69
CA ALA A 115 7.76 -3.73 -5.92
C ALA A 115 6.92 -3.51 -7.18
N PHE A 116 6.37 -2.30 -7.35
CA PHE A 116 5.67 -1.92 -8.57
C PHE A 116 6.59 -2.04 -9.80
N ILE A 117 7.78 -1.45 -9.77
CA ILE A 117 8.73 -1.47 -10.90
C ILE A 117 9.14 -2.90 -11.24
N ALA A 118 9.38 -3.75 -10.24
CA ALA A 118 9.82 -5.13 -10.44
C ALA A 118 8.72 -6.01 -11.06
N ALA A 119 7.46 -5.81 -10.66
CA ALA A 119 6.34 -6.59 -11.15
C ALA A 119 5.72 -6.05 -12.45
N PHE A 120 5.91 -4.76 -12.75
CA PHE A 120 5.31 -4.15 -13.92
C PHE A 120 6.09 -4.46 -15.20
N ASN A 121 5.76 -5.61 -15.78
CA ASN A 121 6.02 -5.97 -17.16
C ASN A 121 4.67 -5.96 -17.89
N PRO A 122 4.48 -5.10 -18.90
CA PRO A 122 5.52 -4.51 -19.74
C PRO A 122 5.95 -3.08 -19.40
N GLN A 123 7.18 -2.78 -19.83
CA GLN A 123 7.93 -1.53 -19.65
C GLN A 123 7.11 -0.28 -20.04
N PRO A 124 7.49 0.92 -19.54
CA PRO A 124 6.88 2.19 -19.94
C PRO A 124 6.75 2.30 -21.45
N GLY A 125 5.56 2.68 -21.94
CA GLY A 125 5.29 2.84 -23.36
C GLY A 125 4.87 1.56 -24.10
N PHE A 126 4.85 0.40 -23.45
CA PHE A 126 4.20 -0.78 -24.05
C PHE A 126 2.69 -0.55 -24.21
N PHE A 127 2.16 -1.07 -25.31
CA PHE A 127 0.75 -1.33 -25.51
C PHE A 127 0.64 -2.55 -26.43
N ASP A 128 -0.46 -3.29 -26.32
CA ASP A 128 -0.78 -4.34 -27.28
C ASP A 128 -1.42 -3.71 -28.52
N PRO A 129 -0.75 -3.63 -29.68
CA PRO A 129 -1.29 -2.96 -30.85
C PRO A 129 -2.49 -3.71 -31.45
N THR A 130 -2.79 -4.94 -31.02
CA THR A 130 -3.98 -5.67 -31.47
C THR A 130 -5.24 -5.12 -30.81
N THR A 131 -5.19 -4.82 -29.51
CA THR A 131 -6.35 -4.41 -28.69
C THR A 131 -6.32 -2.95 -28.24
N GLU A 132 -5.15 -2.31 -28.20
CA GLU A 132 -4.93 -0.94 -27.72
C GLU A 132 -4.58 0.04 -28.85
N CYS A 133 -4.88 1.33 -28.66
CA CYS A 133 -4.64 2.40 -29.64
C CYS A 133 -3.33 3.17 -29.42
N GLU A 134 -2.83 3.18 -28.19
CA GLU A 134 -1.71 4.03 -27.83
C GLU A 134 -0.92 3.49 -26.63
N PRO A 135 0.36 3.89 -26.51
CA PRO A 135 1.21 3.59 -25.36
C PRO A 135 0.57 3.93 -24.02
N ARG A 136 0.77 3.06 -23.02
CA ARG A 136 0.34 3.30 -21.64
C ARG A 136 1.02 4.55 -21.08
N LYS A 137 0.25 5.44 -20.46
CA LYS A 137 0.75 6.60 -19.70
C LYS A 137 0.59 6.35 -18.21
N ARG A 138 1.54 6.78 -17.38
CA ARG A 138 1.48 6.53 -15.94
C ARG A 138 1.91 7.71 -15.09
N ALA A 139 1.35 7.78 -13.89
CA ALA A 139 1.79 8.62 -12.79
C ALA A 139 1.95 7.75 -11.54
N ILE A 140 3.03 7.95 -10.80
CA ILE A 140 3.32 7.23 -9.54
C ILE A 140 3.15 8.24 -8.41
N LEU A 141 2.29 7.92 -7.45
CA LEU A 141 2.06 8.74 -6.27
C LEU A 141 2.60 7.98 -5.06
N GLN A 142 3.58 8.57 -4.40
CA GLN A 142 4.05 8.10 -3.11
C GLN A 142 3.14 8.66 -2.02
N ILE A 143 2.61 7.79 -1.19
CA ILE A 143 1.77 8.13 -0.05
C ILE A 143 2.56 7.85 1.22
N GLU A 144 2.90 8.91 1.93
CA GLU A 144 3.40 8.83 3.29
C GLU A 144 2.21 8.60 4.22
N THR A 145 1.98 7.34 4.61
CA THR A 145 0.84 7.03 5.45
C THR A 145 1.14 7.38 6.92
N MET A 146 0.58 8.49 7.42
CA MET A 146 0.33 8.65 8.86
C MET A 146 -0.90 7.82 9.25
N ALA A 147 -0.72 6.53 9.51
CA ALA A 147 -1.70 5.63 10.16
C ALA A 147 -3.13 5.55 9.56
N GLY A 148 -3.29 5.66 8.24
CA GLY A 148 -4.54 5.37 7.52
C GLY A 148 -4.55 3.94 6.97
N ALA A 149 -5.63 3.19 7.21
CA ALA A 149 -5.75 1.79 6.79
C ALA A 149 -5.67 1.63 5.26
N LEU A 150 -4.69 0.86 4.80
CA LEU A 150 -4.60 0.42 3.42
C LEU A 150 -5.79 -0.48 3.06
N PRO A 151 -6.23 -0.50 1.78
CA PRO A 151 -7.18 -1.50 1.34
C PRO A 151 -6.63 -2.91 1.61
N PRO A 152 -7.48 -3.89 1.96
CA PRO A 152 -7.03 -5.25 2.22
C PRO A 152 -6.35 -5.83 0.97
N LYS A 153 -5.31 -6.65 1.18
CA LYS A 153 -4.63 -7.35 0.08
C LYS A 153 -5.63 -8.23 -0.66
N ALA A 154 -5.57 -8.22 -1.99
CA ALA A 154 -6.34 -9.14 -2.82
C ALA A 154 -5.90 -10.58 -2.53
N ASN A 155 -6.84 -11.46 -2.18
CA ASN A 155 -6.58 -12.89 -2.04
C ASN A 155 -6.27 -13.47 -3.43
N GLY A 156 -5.14 -14.18 -3.55
CA GLY A 156 -4.73 -14.89 -4.76
C GLY A 156 -5.58 -16.13 -5.04
#